data_AF-A0A6C7E5H0-F1
#
_entry.id   AF-A0A6C7E5H0-F1
#
_cell.length_a   1.000
_cell.length_b   1.000
_cell.length_c   1.000
_cell.angle_alpha   90.00
_cell.angle_beta   90.00
_cell.angle_gamma   90.00
#
_symmetry.space_group_name_H-M   'P 1'
#
loop_
_entity.id
_entity.type
_entity.pdbx_description
1 polymer ?
#
loop_
_entity_poly.entity_id
_entity_poly.type
_entity_poly.pdbx_seq_one_letter_code
_entity_poly.pdbx_strand_id
1 'polypeptide(L)'
;MSDHVTDSHDLFDHDSILPDDLVDESGQPLEVLHDREYRVRAFRKADDLVLIRGAVRDQKPPGLYFPTDPDPITVHHMQVDIEVRYPTMEIVSAGVAFGTHPNDVCPSIIGHYDKLVGLSIARGFTHKVRELFGGPRGCTHTTMLLQSMAPIAIQCMWSMRAAIRNREQAATAGDATDSARPASVTPEQREAMWRTNLNSCHVWAEDSETVANLTAGGPLEVPVFARERLVQLGMKPDDWSKQMG
;
A
#
# COMPACT_ATOMS: atom_id res chain seq x y z
N MET A 1 -15.32 10.54 -30.34
CA MET A 1 -14.13 10.95 -29.58
C MET A 1 -13.35 9.68 -29.33
N SER A 2 -12.17 9.56 -29.94
CA SER A 2 -11.35 8.35 -29.84
C SER A 2 -10.78 8.22 -28.44
N ASP A 3 -11.20 7.18 -27.72
CA ASP A 3 -10.51 6.73 -26.52
C ASP A 3 -9.25 5.99 -26.96
N HIS A 4 -8.12 6.69 -26.91
CA HIS A 4 -6.81 6.06 -26.92
C HIS A 4 -6.64 5.30 -25.60
N VAL A 5 -7.01 4.01 -25.60
CA VAL A 5 -6.45 3.06 -24.63
C VAL A 5 -5.00 2.85 -25.07
N THR A 6 -4.09 3.59 -24.43
CA THR A 6 -2.67 3.26 -24.46
C THR A 6 -2.50 1.88 -23.85
N ASP A 7 -1.99 0.95 -24.66
CA ASP A 7 -1.55 -0.38 -24.26
C ASP A 7 -0.66 -0.26 -23.02
N SER A 8 -1.22 -0.50 -21.84
CA SER A 8 -0.46 -0.39 -20.60
C SER A 8 0.35 -1.66 -20.45
N HIS A 9 1.65 -1.59 -20.68
CA HIS A 9 2.57 -2.55 -20.09
C HIS A 9 2.23 -2.66 -18.60
N ASP A 10 1.90 -3.86 -18.14
CA ASP A 10 1.55 -4.02 -16.75
C ASP A 10 2.76 -3.69 -15.88
N LEU A 11 2.57 -2.79 -14.92
CA LEU A 11 3.65 -2.23 -14.10
C LEU A 11 4.13 -3.21 -13.03
N PHE A 12 3.36 -4.27 -12.78
CA PHE A 12 3.54 -5.21 -11.68
C PHE A 12 3.24 -6.63 -12.17
N ASP A 13 3.63 -7.62 -11.38
CA ASP A 13 3.31 -9.02 -11.64
C ASP A 13 1.82 -9.32 -11.30
N HIS A 14 1.24 -10.30 -12.00
CA HIS A 14 -0.18 -10.67 -11.94
C HIS A 14 -0.44 -12.15 -11.66
N ASP A 15 0.62 -12.91 -11.43
CA ASP A 15 0.54 -14.27 -10.97
C ASP A 15 -0.08 -14.37 -9.57
N SER A 16 -0.60 -15.56 -9.24
CA SER A 16 -1.19 -15.82 -7.94
C SER A 16 -0.16 -15.65 -6.83
N ILE A 17 -0.51 -14.90 -5.79
CA ILE A 17 0.29 -14.80 -4.57
C ILE A 17 0.14 -16.04 -3.66
N LEU A 18 -0.83 -16.91 -3.96
CA LEU A 18 -1.00 -18.21 -3.33
C LEU A 18 -0.36 -19.30 -4.20
N PRO A 19 0.24 -20.33 -3.59
CA PRO A 19 0.62 -21.54 -4.32
C PRO A 19 -0.64 -22.25 -4.85
N ASP A 20 -0.44 -23.29 -5.66
CA ASP A 20 -1.52 -24.16 -6.13
C ASP A 20 -2.35 -24.74 -4.97
N ASP A 21 -3.61 -25.06 -5.26
CA ASP A 21 -4.54 -25.61 -4.28
C ASP A 21 -3.99 -26.87 -3.61
N LEU A 22 -4.19 -26.94 -2.29
CA LEU A 22 -3.72 -28.05 -1.47
C LEU A 22 -4.43 -29.36 -1.85
N VAL A 23 -3.75 -30.48 -1.63
CA VAL A 23 -4.29 -31.83 -1.82
C VAL A 23 -4.43 -32.56 -0.48
N ASP A 24 -5.34 -33.54 -0.43
CA ASP A 24 -5.52 -34.44 0.70
C ASP A 24 -4.46 -35.57 0.74
N GLU A 25 -4.57 -36.47 1.72
CA GLU A 25 -3.66 -37.61 1.89
C GLU A 25 -3.64 -38.58 0.70
N SER A 26 -4.69 -38.57 -0.13
CA SER A 26 -4.81 -39.38 -1.34
C SER A 26 -4.34 -38.65 -2.61
N GLY A 27 -3.90 -37.40 -2.48
CA GLY A 27 -3.47 -36.55 -3.58
C GLY A 27 -4.61 -35.91 -4.37
N GLN A 28 -5.84 -35.88 -3.83
CA GLN A 28 -6.96 -35.17 -4.44
C GLN A 28 -7.02 -33.71 -3.98
N PRO A 29 -7.33 -32.73 -4.86
CA PRO A 29 -7.49 -31.34 -4.45
C PRO A 29 -8.53 -31.17 -3.34
N LEU A 30 -8.21 -30.32 -2.36
CA LEU A 30 -9.18 -29.92 -1.34
C LEU A 30 -10.28 -29.06 -1.96
N GLU A 31 -11.49 -29.19 -1.43
CA GLU A 31 -12.61 -28.37 -1.86
C GLU A 31 -12.40 -26.90 -1.45
N VAL A 32 -12.32 -26.02 -2.44
CA VAL A 32 -12.31 -24.57 -2.23
C VAL A 32 -13.72 -24.11 -1.85
N LEU A 33 -13.85 -23.29 -0.80
CA LEU A 33 -15.16 -22.81 -0.31
C LEU A 33 -15.34 -21.30 -0.39
N HIS A 34 -14.24 -20.55 -0.45
CA HIS A 34 -14.24 -19.10 -0.42
C HIS A 34 -12.86 -18.61 -0.85
N ASP A 35 -12.82 -17.61 -1.72
CA ASP A 35 -11.60 -16.87 -2.04
C ASP A 35 -11.78 -15.39 -1.74
N ARG A 36 -10.76 -14.76 -1.18
CA ARG A 36 -10.74 -13.33 -0.88
C ARG A 36 -9.45 -12.72 -1.35
N GLU A 37 -9.57 -11.69 -2.17
CA GLU A 37 -8.45 -10.87 -2.61
C GLU A 37 -8.55 -9.45 -2.04
N TYR A 38 -7.42 -8.95 -1.52
CA TYR A 38 -7.22 -7.53 -1.31
C TYR A 38 -6.25 -7.00 -2.35
N ARG A 39 -6.62 -5.90 -3.01
CA ARG A 39 -5.68 -5.16 -3.86
C ARG A 39 -5.67 -3.72 -3.44
N VAL A 40 -4.48 -3.19 -3.21
CA VAL A 40 -4.30 -1.80 -2.81
C VAL A 40 -3.20 -1.18 -3.67
N ARG A 41 -3.45 0.01 -4.20
CA ARG A 41 -2.52 0.73 -5.07
C ARG A 41 -2.43 2.19 -4.62
N ALA A 42 -1.22 2.71 -4.53
CA ALA A 42 -0.96 4.12 -4.25
C ALA A 42 -0.55 4.86 -5.54
N PHE A 43 -1.05 6.08 -5.68
CA PHE A 43 -0.83 6.96 -6.82
C PHE A 43 -0.39 8.32 -6.33
N ARG A 44 0.66 8.89 -6.92
CA ARG A 44 0.99 10.29 -6.71
C ARG A 44 0.00 11.16 -7.48
N LYS A 45 -0.79 11.98 -6.78
CA LYS A 45 -1.63 13.03 -7.39
C LYS A 45 -0.86 14.35 -7.52
N ALA A 46 -0.07 14.69 -6.52
CA ALA A 46 0.83 15.84 -6.48
C ALA A 46 2.03 15.51 -5.58
N ASP A 47 3.03 16.38 -5.51
CA ASP A 47 4.22 16.13 -4.68
C ASP A 47 3.91 16.08 -3.17
N ASP A 48 2.79 16.68 -2.76
CA ASP A 48 2.26 16.70 -1.39
C ASP A 48 0.96 15.86 -1.22
N LEU A 49 0.55 15.09 -2.23
CA LEU A 49 -0.74 14.38 -2.22
C LEU A 49 -0.68 12.99 -2.86
N VAL A 50 -1.08 11.99 -2.08
CA VAL A 50 -1.14 10.57 -2.51
C VAL A 50 -2.59 10.10 -2.48
N LEU A 51 -3.06 9.48 -3.56
CA LEU A 51 -4.29 8.69 -3.58
C LEU A 51 -3.93 7.23 -3.27
N ILE A 52 -4.60 6.62 -2.30
CA ILE A 52 -4.51 5.19 -2.02
C ILE A 52 -5.88 4.58 -2.30
N ARG A 53 -5.94 3.70 -3.29
CA ARG A 53 -7.13 2.93 -3.66
C ARG A 53 -6.99 1.51 -3.15
N GLY A 54 -7.91 1.09 -2.32
CA GLY A 54 -8.08 -0.29 -1.89
C GLY A 54 -9.33 -0.93 -2.49
N ALA A 55 -9.26 -2.22 -2.75
CA ALA A 55 -10.40 -3.04 -3.12
C ALA A 55 -10.35 -4.38 -2.38
N VAL A 56 -11.51 -4.90 -2.03
CA VAL A 56 -11.71 -6.26 -1.52
C VAL A 56 -12.74 -6.96 -2.39
N ARG A 57 -12.46 -8.20 -2.79
CA ARG A 57 -13.39 -9.07 -3.51
C ARG A 57 -13.47 -10.42 -2.83
N ASP A 58 -14.67 -10.84 -2.46
CA ASP A 58 -14.97 -12.18 -1.97
C ASP A 58 -15.74 -12.96 -3.02
N GLN A 59 -15.30 -14.19 -3.26
CA GLN A 59 -15.90 -15.05 -4.26
C GLN A 59 -16.21 -16.44 -3.72
N LYS A 60 -17.20 -17.07 -4.35
CA LYS A 60 -17.54 -18.48 -4.21
C LYS A 60 -17.22 -19.19 -5.52
N PRO A 61 -16.65 -20.40 -5.47
CA PRO A 61 -16.37 -21.16 -6.68
C PRO A 61 -17.68 -21.58 -7.37
N PRO A 62 -17.60 -21.94 -8.66
CA PRO A 62 -18.70 -22.53 -9.41
C PRO A 62 -19.39 -23.68 -8.67
N GLY A 63 -20.70 -23.82 -8.86
CA GLY A 63 -21.46 -24.95 -8.32
C GLY A 63 -21.75 -24.92 -6.82
N LEU A 64 -21.02 -24.13 -6.02
CA LEU A 64 -21.10 -24.22 -4.55
C LEU A 64 -22.45 -23.80 -3.97
N TYR A 65 -23.01 -22.67 -4.44
CA TYR A 65 -24.34 -22.21 -4.01
C TYR A 65 -25.45 -22.67 -4.94
N PHE A 66 -25.16 -22.80 -6.23
CA PHE A 66 -26.09 -23.25 -7.24
C PHE A 66 -25.42 -24.36 -8.04
N PRO A 67 -25.81 -25.64 -7.86
CA PRO A 67 -25.10 -26.78 -8.45
C PRO A 67 -24.92 -26.75 -9.97
N THR A 68 -25.74 -25.98 -10.69
CA THR A 68 -25.69 -25.86 -12.16
C THR A 68 -24.92 -24.64 -12.65
N ASP A 69 -24.47 -23.76 -11.76
CA ASP A 69 -23.77 -22.52 -12.12
C ASP A 69 -22.29 -22.82 -12.43
N PRO A 70 -21.83 -22.59 -13.68
CA PRO A 70 -20.45 -22.86 -14.06
C PRO A 70 -19.49 -21.72 -13.67
N ASP A 71 -20.01 -20.59 -13.20
CA ASP A 71 -19.24 -19.38 -12.96
C ASP A 71 -19.03 -19.10 -11.46
N PRO A 72 -17.91 -18.48 -11.06
CA PRO A 72 -17.73 -18.03 -9.69
C PRO A 72 -18.67 -16.87 -9.37
N ILE A 73 -19.16 -16.83 -8.13
CA ILE A 73 -20.08 -15.79 -7.67
C ILE A 73 -19.31 -14.79 -6.81
N THR A 74 -19.30 -13.52 -7.22
CA THR A 74 -18.84 -12.44 -6.34
C THR A 74 -19.92 -12.13 -5.31
N VAL A 75 -19.58 -12.20 -4.03
CA VAL A 75 -20.52 -11.95 -2.92
C VAL A 75 -20.28 -10.57 -2.32
N HIS A 76 -19.02 -10.16 -2.23
CA HIS A 76 -18.62 -8.85 -1.76
C HIS A 76 -17.63 -8.22 -2.74
N HIS A 77 -17.87 -6.98 -3.11
CA HIS A 77 -16.90 -6.17 -3.85
C HIS A 77 -17.02 -4.73 -3.35
N MET A 78 -16.02 -4.28 -2.61
CA MET A 78 -15.97 -2.93 -2.05
C MET A 78 -14.67 -2.26 -2.42
N GLN A 79 -14.75 -0.96 -2.67
CA GLN A 79 -13.62 -0.11 -3.00
C GLN A 79 -13.57 1.08 -2.04
N VAL A 80 -12.34 1.47 -1.68
CA VAL A 80 -12.06 2.60 -0.81
C VAL A 80 -10.98 3.44 -1.48
N ASP A 81 -11.27 4.71 -1.69
CA ASP A 81 -10.29 5.70 -2.12
C ASP A 81 -10.05 6.66 -0.97
N ILE A 82 -8.78 6.86 -0.60
CA ILE A 82 -8.39 7.90 0.36
C ILE A 82 -7.29 8.76 -0.24
N GLU A 83 -7.42 10.07 -0.07
CA GLU A 83 -6.36 11.02 -0.41
C GLU A 83 -5.65 11.45 0.86
N VAL A 84 -4.32 11.37 0.84
CA VAL A 84 -3.46 11.51 2.01
C VAL A 84 -2.41 12.57 1.72
N ARG A 85 -2.29 13.56 2.61
CA ARG A 85 -1.21 14.56 2.54
C ARG A 85 0.14 13.93 2.82
N TYR A 86 1.13 14.27 2.01
CA TYR A 86 2.52 13.94 2.24
C TYR A 86 3.28 15.18 2.73
N PRO A 87 4.12 15.10 3.79
CA PRO A 87 4.46 13.91 4.56
C PRO A 87 3.63 13.72 5.85
N THR A 88 2.61 14.55 6.10
CA THR A 88 1.86 14.53 7.38
C THR A 88 0.96 13.30 7.58
N MET A 89 0.66 12.59 6.50
CA MET A 89 -0.19 11.41 6.45
C MET A 89 -1.64 11.65 6.90
N GLU A 90 -2.12 12.89 6.81
CA GLU A 90 -3.52 13.25 7.07
C GLU A 90 -4.42 12.88 5.89
N ILE A 91 -5.54 12.21 6.16
CA ILE A 91 -6.58 11.90 5.17
C ILE A 91 -7.39 13.18 4.90
N VAL A 92 -7.36 13.67 3.66
CA VAL A 92 -8.09 14.88 3.22
C VAL A 92 -9.33 14.57 2.40
N SER A 93 -9.45 13.35 1.89
CA SER A 93 -10.64 12.87 1.18
C SER A 93 -10.79 11.37 1.41
N ALA A 94 -12.02 10.91 1.51
CA ALA A 94 -12.36 9.49 1.59
C ALA A 94 -13.61 9.22 0.75
N GLY A 95 -13.58 8.16 -0.06
CA GLY A 95 -14.70 7.68 -0.85
C GLY A 95 -14.82 6.17 -0.70
N VAL A 96 -16.04 5.67 -0.54
CA VAL A 96 -16.32 4.24 -0.44
C VAL A 96 -17.41 3.87 -1.42
N ALA A 97 -17.21 2.79 -2.17
CA ALA A 97 -18.18 2.25 -3.10
C ALA A 97 -18.40 0.76 -2.83
N PHE A 98 -19.66 0.33 -2.84
CA PHE A 98 -20.03 -1.08 -2.75
C PHE A 98 -20.52 -1.51 -4.13
N GLY A 99 -19.68 -2.21 -4.89
CA GLY A 99 -20.01 -2.72 -6.21
C GLY A 99 -20.90 -3.96 -6.15
N THR A 100 -20.59 -4.90 -5.25
CA THR A 100 -21.38 -6.11 -5.00
C THR A 100 -21.55 -6.30 -3.50
N HIS A 101 -22.77 -6.59 -3.06
CA HIS A 101 -23.10 -6.82 -1.66
C HIS A 101 -24.31 -7.75 -1.55
N PRO A 102 -24.41 -8.56 -0.48
CA PRO A 102 -25.44 -9.58 -0.36
C PRO A 102 -26.81 -9.05 0.10
N ASN A 103 -26.88 -7.85 0.69
CA ASN A 103 -28.13 -7.27 1.18
C ASN A 103 -28.31 -5.85 0.67
N ASP A 104 -29.53 -5.49 0.25
CA ASP A 104 -29.85 -4.16 -0.30
C ASP A 104 -29.57 -3.01 0.67
N VAL A 105 -29.60 -3.27 1.97
CA VAL A 105 -29.32 -2.26 3.01
C VAL A 105 -27.83 -1.96 3.16
N CYS A 106 -26.92 -2.83 2.69
CA CYS A 106 -25.47 -2.67 2.90
C CYS A 106 -24.92 -1.29 2.51
N PRO A 107 -25.28 -0.67 1.36
CA PRO A 107 -24.79 0.64 0.97
C PRO A 107 -25.19 1.79 1.92
N SER A 108 -26.17 1.62 2.80
CA SER A 108 -26.63 2.69 3.70
C SER A 108 -25.54 3.14 4.69
N ILE A 109 -24.49 2.34 4.90
CA ILE A 109 -23.37 2.67 5.78
C ILE A 109 -22.26 3.48 5.07
N ILE A 110 -22.31 3.64 3.74
CA ILE A 110 -21.22 4.26 2.96
C ILE A 110 -20.86 5.66 3.48
N GLY A 111 -21.85 6.53 3.71
CA GLY A 111 -21.60 7.88 4.24
C GLY A 111 -20.99 7.92 5.65
N HIS A 112 -20.99 6.79 6.37
CA HIS A 112 -20.32 6.73 7.68
C HIS A 112 -18.80 6.85 7.57
N TYR A 113 -18.23 6.48 6.42
CA TYR A 113 -16.78 6.50 6.20
C TYR A 113 -16.20 7.90 5.99
N ASP A 114 -17.03 8.95 5.85
CA ASP A 114 -16.58 10.35 5.85
C ASP A 114 -15.83 10.72 7.14
N LYS A 115 -16.06 9.99 8.23
CA LYS A 115 -15.33 10.11 9.50
C LYS A 115 -13.82 9.78 9.41
N LEU A 116 -13.37 9.25 8.28
CA LEU A 116 -11.94 9.07 8.00
C LEU A 116 -11.22 10.40 7.74
N VAL A 117 -11.92 11.40 7.20
CA VAL A 117 -11.33 12.70 6.87
C VAL A 117 -10.86 13.40 8.16
N GLY A 118 -9.64 13.92 8.12
CA GLY A 118 -8.95 14.54 9.25
C GLY A 118 -8.20 13.55 10.15
N LEU A 119 -8.37 12.24 9.97
CA LEU A 119 -7.53 11.25 10.66
C LEU A 119 -6.16 11.15 9.99
N SER A 120 -5.14 10.82 10.78
CA SER A 120 -3.86 10.38 10.22
C SER A 120 -3.91 8.88 9.91
N ILE A 121 -3.48 8.46 8.71
CA ILE A 121 -3.32 7.04 8.34
C ILE A 121 -2.03 6.40 8.90
N ALA A 122 -1.28 7.15 9.72
CA ALA A 122 -0.07 6.66 10.35
C ALA A 122 -0.35 5.93 11.68
N ARG A 123 0.53 6.11 12.67
CA ARG A 123 0.45 5.44 13.98
C ARG A 123 -0.93 5.63 14.62
N GLY A 124 -1.53 4.53 15.06
CA GLY A 124 -2.83 4.52 15.74
C GLY A 124 -4.05 4.43 14.82
N PHE A 125 -3.87 4.52 13.49
CA PHE A 125 -4.99 4.48 12.54
C PHE A 125 -5.84 3.22 12.65
N THR A 126 -5.23 2.03 12.71
CA THR A 126 -5.97 0.76 12.80
C THR A 126 -6.81 0.65 14.07
N HIS A 127 -6.35 1.23 15.18
CA HIS A 127 -7.14 1.33 16.40
C HIS A 127 -8.35 2.25 16.21
N LYS A 128 -8.17 3.42 15.59
CA LYS A 128 -9.29 4.34 15.28
C LYS A 128 -10.27 3.76 14.28
N VAL A 129 -9.82 3.00 13.29
CA VAL A 129 -10.69 2.25 12.38
C VAL A 129 -11.57 1.26 13.15
N ARG A 130 -11.01 0.51 14.11
CA ARG A 130 -11.80 -0.43 14.95
C ARG A 130 -12.77 0.29 15.88
N GLU A 131 -12.36 1.41 16.45
CA GLU A 131 -13.21 2.24 17.31
C GLU A 131 -14.43 2.76 16.53
N LEU A 132 -14.19 3.37 15.36
CA LEU A 132 -15.23 3.97 14.53
C LEU A 132 -16.10 2.95 13.81
N PHE A 133 -15.48 1.93 13.20
CA PHE A 133 -16.14 1.05 12.21
C PHE A 133 -16.15 -0.43 12.62
N GLY A 134 -15.80 -0.75 13.87
CA GLY A 134 -15.80 -2.12 14.39
C GLY A 134 -17.21 -2.66 14.66
N GLY A 135 -17.41 -3.95 14.39
CA GLY A 135 -18.67 -4.65 14.64
C GLY A 135 -19.83 -4.03 13.85
N PRO A 136 -20.99 -3.74 14.48
CA PRO A 136 -22.18 -3.26 13.77
C PRO A 136 -22.07 -1.81 13.27
N ARG A 137 -20.97 -1.09 13.57
CA ARG A 137 -20.77 0.31 13.18
C ARG A 137 -20.19 0.48 11.77
N GLY A 138 -19.85 -0.60 11.10
CA GLY A 138 -19.27 -0.58 9.75
C GLY A 138 -19.50 -1.88 9.01
N CYS A 139 -19.08 -1.91 7.76
CA CYS A 139 -18.95 -3.15 6.99
C CYS A 139 -17.65 -3.84 7.37
N THR A 140 -17.73 -5.10 7.81
CA THR A 140 -16.54 -5.92 8.15
C THR A 140 -15.48 -5.89 7.04
N HIS A 141 -15.90 -5.99 5.78
CA HIS A 141 -15.01 -6.00 4.61
C HIS A 141 -14.24 -4.68 4.45
N THR A 142 -14.95 -3.55 4.47
CA THR A 142 -14.32 -2.22 4.38
C THR A 142 -13.46 -1.92 5.60
N THR A 143 -13.89 -2.32 6.81
CA THR A 143 -13.12 -2.13 8.05
C THR A 143 -11.79 -2.91 8.02
N MET A 144 -11.77 -4.13 7.49
CA MET A 144 -10.52 -4.90 7.31
C MET A 144 -9.68 -4.35 6.15
N LEU A 145 -10.30 -3.93 5.05
CA LEU A 145 -9.62 -3.28 3.93
C LEU A 145 -8.89 -2.00 4.39
N LEU A 146 -9.53 -1.15 5.20
CA LEU A 146 -8.88 0.03 5.77
C LEU A 146 -7.65 -0.33 6.61
N GLN A 147 -7.71 -1.43 7.37
CA GLN A 147 -6.56 -1.91 8.14
C GLN A 147 -5.43 -2.41 7.23
N SER A 148 -5.74 -3.08 6.11
CA SER A 148 -4.72 -3.53 5.14
C SER A 148 -4.14 -2.40 4.30
N MET A 149 -4.85 -1.28 4.12
CA MET A 149 -4.36 -0.09 3.43
C MET A 149 -3.31 0.70 4.24
N ALA A 150 -3.35 0.64 5.57
CA ALA A 150 -2.51 1.49 6.43
C ALA A 150 -0.99 1.26 6.25
N PRO A 151 -0.46 0.00 6.22
CA PRO A 151 0.95 -0.24 5.99
C PRO A 151 1.44 0.30 4.64
N ILE A 152 0.60 0.29 3.61
CA ILE A 152 0.94 0.75 2.26
C ILE A 152 1.13 2.27 2.27
N ALA A 153 0.33 3.01 3.01
CA ALA A 153 0.51 4.45 3.17
C ALA A 153 1.89 4.78 3.74
N ILE A 154 2.32 4.07 4.80
CA ILE A 154 3.63 4.25 5.43
C ILE A 154 4.77 3.86 4.47
N GLN A 155 4.69 2.70 3.83
CA GLN A 155 5.73 2.25 2.90
C GLN A 155 5.82 3.13 1.65
N CYS A 156 4.71 3.71 1.19
CA CYS A 156 4.66 4.62 0.06
C CYS A 156 5.48 5.90 0.30
N MET A 157 5.74 6.30 1.54
CA MET A 157 6.57 7.48 1.85
C MET A 157 7.97 7.39 1.21
N TRP A 158 8.58 6.22 1.22
CA TRP A 158 9.88 5.97 0.60
C TRP A 158 9.80 6.06 -0.93
N SER A 159 8.69 5.58 -1.50
CA SER A 159 8.41 5.63 -2.94
C SER A 159 8.19 7.07 -3.41
N MET A 160 7.41 7.86 -2.67
CA MET A 160 7.19 9.29 -2.94
C MET A 160 8.51 10.05 -2.97
N ARG A 161 9.37 9.82 -1.97
CA ARG A 161 10.69 10.46 -1.89
C ARG A 161 11.58 10.09 -3.09
N ALA A 162 11.64 8.82 -3.45
CA ALA A 162 12.38 8.38 -4.64
C ALA A 162 11.80 9.02 -5.92
N ALA A 163 10.48 9.08 -6.05
CA ALA A 163 9.79 9.63 -7.22
C ALA A 163 9.92 11.16 -7.36
N ILE A 164 10.09 11.89 -6.25
CA ILE A 164 10.40 13.33 -6.25
C ILE A 164 11.85 13.54 -6.70
N ARG A 165 12.82 12.86 -6.06
CA ARG A 165 14.24 12.97 -6.43
C ARG A 165 14.52 12.62 -7.88
N ASN A 166 13.92 11.54 -8.39
CA ASN A 166 14.11 11.14 -9.79
C ASN A 166 13.64 12.23 -10.76
N ARG A 167 12.58 12.99 -10.43
CA ARG A 167 12.13 14.14 -11.23
C ARG A 167 13.07 15.33 -11.11
N GLU A 168 13.53 15.64 -9.90
CA GLU A 168 14.51 16.72 -9.68
C GLU A 168 15.78 16.46 -10.49
N GLN A 169 16.29 15.23 -10.49
CA GLN A 169 17.44 14.83 -11.31
C GLN A 169 17.16 14.90 -12.81
N ALA A 170 15.98 14.48 -13.26
CA ALA A 170 15.60 14.59 -14.67
C ALA A 170 15.46 16.05 -15.12
N ALA A 171 14.98 16.94 -14.24
CA ALA A 171 14.85 18.37 -14.52
C ALA A 171 16.21 19.07 -14.61
N THR A 172 17.18 18.69 -13.77
CA THR A 172 18.55 19.26 -13.79
C THR A 172 19.44 18.67 -14.87
N ALA A 173 19.17 17.45 -15.36
CA ALA A 173 19.90 16.84 -16.47
C ALA A 173 19.74 17.61 -17.80
N GLY A 174 18.71 18.44 -17.95
CA GLY A 174 18.51 19.32 -19.10
C GLY A 174 19.22 20.68 -19.00
N ASP A 175 19.77 21.02 -17.84
CA ASP A 175 20.39 22.32 -17.56
C ASP A 175 21.77 22.08 -16.92
N ALA A 176 22.69 21.51 -17.73
CA ALA A 176 24.06 21.20 -17.31
C ALA A 176 24.89 22.49 -17.16
N THR A 177 24.59 23.26 -16.11
CA THR A 177 25.54 24.17 -15.49
C THR A 177 25.90 23.61 -14.11
N ASP A 178 27.20 23.63 -13.80
CA ASP A 178 27.89 22.90 -12.73
C ASP A 178 27.59 23.42 -11.30
N SER A 179 26.35 23.82 -11.02
CA SER A 179 26.02 24.51 -9.77
C SER A 179 24.63 24.17 -9.21
N ALA A 180 24.43 22.92 -8.81
CA ALA A 180 23.65 22.60 -7.61
C ALA A 180 23.88 21.12 -7.24
N ARG A 181 24.83 20.86 -6.32
CA ARG A 181 24.74 19.62 -5.54
C ARG A 181 23.37 19.63 -4.85
N PRO A 182 22.60 18.52 -4.86
CA PRO A 182 21.42 18.41 -4.01
C PRO A 182 21.81 18.82 -2.59
N ALA A 183 21.03 19.70 -1.97
CA ALA A 183 21.29 20.15 -0.62
C ALA A 183 21.49 18.93 0.29
N SER A 184 22.61 18.88 1.01
CA SER A 184 22.91 17.77 1.92
C SER A 184 21.81 17.67 2.97
N VAL A 185 21.15 16.52 3.06
CA VAL A 185 20.12 16.24 4.07
C VAL A 185 20.72 16.42 5.47
N THR A 186 20.12 17.33 6.24
CA THR A 186 20.54 17.62 7.63
C THR A 186 20.36 16.39 8.53
N PRO A 187 21.12 16.28 9.64
CA PRO A 187 20.91 15.21 10.62
C PRO A 187 19.46 15.13 11.12
N GLU A 188 18.82 16.27 11.35
CA GLU A 188 17.43 16.36 11.82
C GLU A 188 16.45 15.84 10.77
N GLN A 189 16.65 16.18 9.50
CA GLN A 189 15.83 15.65 8.40
C GLN A 189 16.04 14.14 8.23
N ARG A 190 17.27 13.65 8.40
CA ARG A 190 17.59 12.22 8.35
C ARG A 190 16.94 11.46 9.50
N GLU A 191 16.93 12.04 10.70
CA GLU A 191 16.25 11.47 11.85
C GLU A 191 14.74 11.42 11.63
N ALA A 192 14.13 12.55 11.25
CA ALA A 192 12.69 12.63 10.98
C ALA A 192 12.24 11.59 9.95
N MET A 193 13.07 11.31 8.95
CA MET A 193 12.80 10.38 7.87
C MET A 193 12.65 8.93 8.33
N TRP A 194 13.50 8.43 9.22
CA TRP A 194 13.38 7.04 9.67
C TRP A 194 12.40 6.91 10.83
N ARG A 195 12.25 7.96 11.66
CA ARG A 195 11.34 7.97 12.82
C ARG A 195 9.87 7.76 12.46
N THR A 196 9.46 8.07 11.24
CA THR A 196 8.09 7.80 10.77
C THR A 196 7.78 6.30 10.69
N ASN A 197 8.79 5.44 10.65
CA ASN A 197 8.63 3.99 10.65
C ASN A 197 8.60 3.39 12.07
N LEU A 198 8.89 4.17 13.13
CA LEU A 198 8.93 3.64 14.49
C LEU A 198 7.64 2.90 14.86
N ASN A 199 7.80 1.69 15.39
CA ASN A 199 6.74 0.77 15.76
C ASN A 199 5.80 0.39 14.60
N SER A 200 6.25 0.45 13.34
CA SER A 200 5.49 -0.05 12.19
C SER A 200 5.68 -1.56 11.96
N CYS A 201 6.80 -2.13 12.40
CA CYS A 201 7.06 -3.57 12.44
C CYS A 201 8.17 -3.89 13.45
N HIS A 202 8.50 -5.18 13.64
CA HIS A 202 9.51 -5.63 14.61
C HIS A 202 10.91 -5.06 14.35
N VAL A 203 11.29 -4.85 13.07
CA VAL A 203 12.56 -4.20 12.69
C VAL A 203 12.60 -2.74 13.13
N TRP A 204 11.45 -2.08 13.22
CA TRP A 204 11.32 -0.68 13.60
C TRP A 204 10.83 -0.48 15.03
N ALA A 205 10.86 -1.52 15.87
CA ALA A 205 10.55 -1.39 17.29
C ALA A 205 11.53 -0.41 17.95
N GLU A 206 11.06 0.39 18.91
CA GLU A 206 11.90 1.38 19.61
C GLU A 206 13.17 0.79 20.25
N ASP A 207 13.11 -0.48 20.65
CA ASP A 207 14.20 -1.24 21.28
C ASP A 207 14.96 -2.16 20.29
N SER A 208 14.70 -2.04 18.99
CA SER A 208 15.38 -2.84 17.96
C SER A 208 16.84 -2.41 17.74
N GLU A 209 17.67 -3.35 17.28
CA GLU A 209 19.05 -3.07 16.85
C GLU A 209 19.11 -2.02 15.74
N THR A 210 18.14 -2.04 14.82
CA THR A 210 18.02 -1.04 13.73
C THR A 210 17.85 0.36 14.28
N VAL A 211 16.92 0.56 15.23
CA VAL A 211 16.69 1.87 15.85
C VAL A 211 17.87 2.30 16.73
N ALA A 212 18.48 1.37 17.46
CA ALA A 212 19.68 1.65 18.25
C ALA A 212 20.85 2.13 17.36
N ASN A 213 21.12 1.46 16.25
CA ASN A 213 22.15 1.84 15.28
C ASN A 213 21.88 3.24 14.69
N LEU A 214 20.65 3.52 14.25
CA LEU A 214 20.29 4.82 13.68
C LEU A 214 20.37 5.96 14.71
N THR A 215 19.98 5.69 15.97
CA THR A 215 20.09 6.64 17.08
C THR A 215 21.55 6.95 17.41
N ALA A 216 22.46 5.98 17.25
CA ALA A 216 23.90 6.16 17.39
C ALA A 216 24.56 6.86 16.18
N GLY A 217 23.79 7.30 15.19
CA GLY A 217 24.28 7.95 13.97
C GLY A 217 24.81 6.98 12.90
N GLY A 218 24.55 5.68 13.07
CA GLY A 218 24.84 4.66 12.07
C GLY A 218 24.01 4.82 10.80
N PRO A 219 24.45 4.23 9.67
CA PRO A 219 23.74 4.33 8.41
C PRO A 219 22.45 3.48 8.41
N LEU A 220 21.49 3.86 7.57
CA LEU A 220 20.38 2.98 7.23
C LEU A 220 20.90 1.85 6.34
N GLU A 221 20.66 0.60 6.75
CA GLU A 221 21.06 -0.56 5.96
C GLU A 221 20.32 -0.64 4.63
N VAL A 222 21.01 -1.11 3.59
CA VAL A 222 20.40 -1.36 2.29
C VAL A 222 19.46 -2.57 2.41
N PRO A 223 18.16 -2.42 2.11
CA PRO A 223 17.22 -3.53 2.17
C PRO A 223 17.63 -4.69 1.26
N VAL A 224 17.29 -5.91 1.65
CA VAL A 224 17.66 -7.15 0.93
C VAL A 224 17.28 -7.08 -0.55
N PHE A 225 16.03 -6.70 -0.86
CA PHE A 225 15.54 -6.59 -2.24
C PHE A 225 16.38 -5.62 -3.08
N ALA A 226 16.83 -4.51 -2.49
CA ALA A 226 17.60 -3.49 -3.19
C ALA A 226 19.00 -4.00 -3.47
N ARG A 227 19.63 -4.66 -2.49
CA ARG A 227 20.93 -5.30 -2.67
C ARG A 227 20.90 -6.35 -3.78
N GLU A 228 19.91 -7.24 -3.76
CA GLU A 228 19.76 -8.29 -4.77
C GLU A 228 19.50 -7.71 -6.16
N ARG A 229 18.61 -6.72 -6.27
CA ARG A 229 18.33 -6.05 -7.54
C ARG A 229 19.54 -5.31 -8.09
N LEU A 230 20.32 -4.65 -7.24
CA LEU A 230 21.56 -3.98 -7.68
C LEU A 230 22.57 -4.98 -8.23
N VAL A 231 22.73 -6.14 -7.57
CA VAL A 231 23.59 -7.22 -8.09
C VAL A 231 23.10 -7.72 -9.45
N GLN A 232 21.80 -7.95 -9.62
CA GLN A 232 21.21 -8.35 -10.91
C GLN A 232 21.45 -7.32 -12.02
N LEU A 233 21.47 -6.03 -11.68
CA LEU A 233 21.74 -4.93 -12.60
C LEU A 233 23.24 -4.64 -12.82
N GLY A 234 24.14 -5.41 -12.18
CA GLY A 234 25.60 -5.16 -12.25
C GLY A 234 26.06 -3.90 -11.51
N MET A 235 25.26 -3.39 -10.58
CA MET A 235 25.53 -2.17 -9.79
C MET A 235 26.04 -2.52 -8.38
N LYS A 236 26.70 -1.57 -7.71
CA LYS A 236 27.22 -1.78 -6.35
C LYS A 236 26.16 -1.42 -5.30
N PRO A 237 26.06 -2.15 -4.17
CA PRO A 237 25.13 -1.82 -3.08
C PRO A 237 25.23 -0.38 -2.57
N ASP A 238 26.44 0.20 -2.54
CA ASP A 238 26.68 1.58 -2.10
C ASP A 238 26.01 2.64 -2.99
N ASP A 239 25.58 2.28 -4.20
CA ASP A 239 24.82 3.17 -5.08
C ASP A 239 23.38 3.37 -4.60
N TRP A 240 22.83 2.43 -3.79
CA TRP A 240 21.52 2.59 -3.16
C TRP A 240 21.47 3.78 -2.21
N SER A 241 22.49 3.92 -1.36
CA SER A 241 22.55 4.97 -0.35
C SER A 241 22.64 6.36 -0.96
N LYS A 242 23.14 6.49 -2.19
CA LYS A 242 23.14 7.75 -2.95
C LYS A 242 21.76 8.07 -3.54
N GLN A 243 20.99 7.05 -3.93
CA GLN A 243 19.65 7.18 -4.48
C GLN A 243 18.58 7.40 -3.40
N MET A 244 18.78 6.81 -2.23
CA MET A 244 17.88 6.90 -1.08
C MET A 244 18.32 7.92 -0.03
N GLY A 245 19.54 8.44 -0.12
CA GLY A 245 20.12 9.49 0.73
C GLY A 245 19.36 10.81 0.66
#